data_AF-A0A6L8FRI3-F1
#
_entry.id   AF-A0A6L8FRI3-F1
#
_cell.length_a   1.000
_cell.length_b   1.000
_cell.length_c   1.000
_cell.angle_alpha   90.00
_cell.angle_beta   90.00
_cell.angle_gamma   90.00
#
_symmetry.space_group_name_H-M   'P 1'
#
loop_
_entity.id
_entity.type
_entity.pdbx_description
1 polymer ?
#
loop_
_entity_poly.entity_id
_entity_poly.type
_entity_poly.pdbx_seq_one_letter_code
_entity_poly.pdbx_strand_id
1 'polypeptide(L)'
;MNAAHYDAVVIGSGFGGSLVAHALVQAGLKTALLERGQWAKRDDADWDQRTILLKKRYRSASPLLVKQYGRRTFQRTYPNEVVGGNSVFFGGASLRLRPADFARWPLSYADLAPYYARAEKLLGVHGEVGTDPHEPPGLTAYPHATVELSAPAQRIYQAGTDLGLQPFKIPLAINFSDRTRPLCLRCITCDGFPCKVEAKNDMASTLLATASAAGLEIIVGAVARRLVQRGGRVEQVEYVDSTSRQTHALSADLVVLAAGALNSPALMLRSGFDHPLIGRFLMRHCNGIANCIFPFRTNPQQVFHKQLCFSDFYEDLRAELGTAVGVIQDIYTPAPPIIRHHTPWGFKTLVGLLTGYMQNLLCIAEDDPRQENRVSLAS
;
A
#
# COMPACT_ATOMS: atom_id res chain seq x y z
N MET A 1 19.33 -21.10 -26.45
CA MET A 1 19.79 -19.74 -26.09
C MET A 1 20.00 -19.75 -24.58
N ASN A 2 21.20 -19.39 -24.11
CA ASN A 2 21.46 -19.32 -22.67
C ASN A 2 20.62 -18.18 -22.07
N ALA A 3 19.90 -18.45 -20.99
CA ALA A 3 19.19 -17.42 -20.24
C ALA A 3 20.17 -16.33 -19.79
N ALA A 4 19.74 -15.06 -19.84
CA ALA A 4 20.53 -13.96 -19.28
C ALA A 4 20.71 -14.19 -17.77
N HIS A 5 21.94 -14.02 -17.28
CA HIS A 5 22.30 -14.28 -15.89
C HIS A 5 22.43 -12.99 -15.07
N TYR A 6 21.96 -13.05 -13.83
CA TYR A 6 21.96 -11.99 -12.83
C TYR A 6 22.42 -12.53 -11.48
N ASP A 7 23.01 -11.69 -10.63
CA ASP A 7 23.31 -12.07 -9.25
C ASP A 7 22.00 -12.23 -8.46
N ALA A 8 21.00 -11.38 -8.75
CA ALA A 8 19.68 -11.45 -8.14
C ALA A 8 18.53 -11.10 -9.10
N VAL A 9 17.41 -11.83 -8.96
CA VAL A 9 16.13 -11.50 -9.60
C VAL A 9 15.07 -11.24 -8.53
N VAL A 10 14.48 -10.06 -8.54
CA VAL A 10 13.36 -9.66 -7.66
C VAL A 10 12.05 -9.71 -8.44
N ILE A 11 11.03 -10.39 -7.91
CA ILE A 11 9.73 -10.54 -8.56
C ILE A 11 8.70 -9.65 -7.88
N GLY A 12 8.30 -8.57 -8.53
CA GLY A 12 7.33 -7.59 -8.04
C GLY A 12 7.98 -6.28 -7.59
N SER A 13 7.40 -5.15 -7.98
CA SER A 13 7.94 -3.80 -7.73
C SER A 13 7.27 -3.01 -6.60
N GLY A 14 6.54 -3.69 -5.70
CA GLY A 14 5.96 -3.04 -4.51
C GLY A 14 7.01 -2.73 -3.44
N PHE A 15 6.59 -2.24 -2.26
CA PHE A 15 7.49 -1.86 -1.15
C PHE A 15 8.61 -2.87 -0.89
N GLY A 16 8.28 -4.14 -0.66
CA GLY A 16 9.28 -5.17 -0.36
C GLY A 16 10.27 -5.39 -1.51
N GLY A 17 9.78 -5.44 -2.75
CA GLY A 17 10.63 -5.67 -3.92
C GLY A 17 11.55 -4.49 -4.21
N SER A 18 11.04 -3.27 -4.13
CA SER A 18 11.82 -2.05 -4.36
C SER A 18 12.89 -1.82 -3.30
N LEU A 19 12.57 -2.05 -2.02
CA LEU A 19 13.55 -1.92 -0.93
C LEU A 19 14.68 -2.95 -1.07
N VAL A 20 14.35 -4.20 -1.38
CA VAL A 20 15.36 -5.25 -1.59
C VAL A 20 16.19 -4.97 -2.84
N ALA A 21 15.57 -4.64 -3.98
CA ALA A 21 16.29 -4.32 -5.21
C ALA A 21 17.23 -3.12 -5.02
N HIS A 22 16.78 -2.08 -4.32
CA HIS A 22 17.63 -0.94 -3.97
C HIS A 22 18.84 -1.40 -3.14
N ALA A 23 18.64 -2.20 -2.09
CA ALA A 23 19.74 -2.68 -1.25
C ALA A 23 20.74 -3.55 -2.02
N LEU A 24 20.27 -4.45 -2.90
CA LEU A 24 21.11 -5.33 -3.71
C LEU A 24 21.98 -4.52 -4.69
N VAL A 25 21.39 -3.54 -5.38
CA VAL A 25 22.13 -2.69 -6.33
C VAL A 25 23.13 -1.79 -5.60
N GLN A 26 22.78 -1.24 -4.44
CA GLN A 26 23.74 -0.49 -3.62
C GLN A 26 24.91 -1.36 -3.12
N ALA A 27 24.72 -2.68 -3.03
CA ALA A 27 25.78 -3.63 -2.74
C ALA A 27 26.60 -4.04 -3.98
N GLY A 28 26.32 -3.47 -5.16
CA GLY A 28 27.03 -3.73 -6.41
C GLY A 28 26.57 -4.98 -7.17
N LEU A 29 25.44 -5.59 -6.79
CA LEU A 29 24.92 -6.79 -7.42
C LEU A 29 24.14 -6.46 -8.70
N LYS A 30 24.45 -7.19 -9.78
CA LYS A 30 23.71 -7.16 -11.04
C LYS A 30 22.31 -7.72 -10.82
N THR A 31 21.34 -6.81 -10.68
CA THR A 31 19.99 -7.14 -10.25
C THR A 31 18.98 -6.85 -11.35
N ALA A 32 18.06 -7.80 -11.59
CA ALA A 32 16.86 -7.56 -12.38
C ALA A 32 15.61 -7.55 -11.50
N LEU A 33 14.63 -6.71 -11.85
CA LEU A 33 13.32 -6.64 -11.23
C LEU A 33 12.25 -6.92 -12.28
N LEU A 34 11.39 -7.91 -12.03
CA LEU A 34 10.25 -8.24 -12.88
C LEU A 34 8.99 -7.59 -12.36
N GLU A 35 8.31 -6.80 -13.18
CA GLU A 35 7.00 -6.23 -12.88
C GLU A 35 6.01 -6.56 -13.99
N ARG A 36 4.83 -7.05 -13.63
CA ARG A 36 3.78 -7.40 -14.59
C ARG A 36 3.07 -6.17 -15.16
N GLY A 37 3.00 -5.09 -14.38
CA GLY A 37 2.40 -3.82 -14.77
C GLY A 37 3.32 -2.97 -15.64
N GLN A 38 2.76 -1.88 -16.15
CA GLN A 38 3.48 -0.81 -16.84
C GLN A 38 3.77 0.34 -15.86
N TRP A 39 4.57 1.33 -16.27
CA TRP A 39 4.70 2.56 -15.48
C TRP A 39 3.35 3.30 -15.39
N ALA A 40 3.08 3.90 -14.22
CA ALA A 40 1.95 4.81 -14.09
C ALA A 40 2.14 6.03 -15.00
N LYS A 41 1.06 6.54 -15.59
CA LYS A 41 1.15 7.60 -16.61
C LYS A 41 1.46 8.98 -16.02
N ARG A 42 0.98 9.26 -14.81
CA ARG A 42 1.17 10.52 -14.08
C ARG A 42 0.79 11.78 -14.88
N ASP A 43 -0.33 11.68 -15.59
CA ASP A 43 -0.94 12.81 -16.31
C ASP A 43 -2.20 13.33 -15.58
N ASP A 44 -2.89 14.31 -16.16
CA ASP A 44 -4.10 14.90 -15.54
C ASP A 44 -5.21 13.87 -15.26
N ALA A 45 -5.27 12.79 -16.03
CA ALA A 45 -6.27 11.75 -15.81
C ALA A 45 -5.99 10.91 -14.55
N ASP A 46 -4.80 11.01 -13.95
CA ASP A 46 -4.51 10.43 -12.62
C ASP A 46 -5.04 11.29 -11.47
N TRP A 47 -5.49 12.52 -11.74
CA TRP A 47 -6.26 13.34 -10.81
C TRP A 47 -7.78 13.29 -11.06
N ASP A 48 -8.23 12.63 -12.12
CA ASP A 48 -9.66 12.45 -12.37
C ASP A 48 -10.21 11.23 -11.60
N GLN A 49 -11.04 11.50 -10.60
CA GLN A 49 -11.68 10.46 -9.78
C GLN A 49 -12.47 9.45 -10.60
N ARG A 50 -13.13 9.88 -11.70
CA ARG A 50 -13.89 8.95 -12.54
C ARG A 50 -12.95 7.98 -13.26
N THR A 51 -11.84 8.47 -13.78
CA THR A 51 -10.88 7.64 -14.50
C THR A 51 -10.21 6.61 -13.59
N ILE A 52 -9.83 6.99 -12.38
CA ILE A 52 -9.20 6.06 -11.44
C ILE A 52 -10.19 5.12 -10.77
N LEU A 53 -11.30 5.63 -10.23
CA LEU A 53 -12.20 4.83 -9.39
C LEU A 53 -13.29 4.09 -10.18
N LEU A 54 -13.76 4.65 -11.31
CA LEU A 54 -14.83 4.03 -12.11
C LEU A 54 -14.29 3.31 -13.35
N LYS A 55 -13.47 4.00 -14.16
CA LYS A 55 -12.87 3.39 -15.37
C LYS A 55 -11.74 2.42 -15.01
N LYS A 56 -11.23 2.48 -13.77
CA LYS A 56 -10.17 1.62 -13.24
C LYS A 56 -8.97 1.57 -14.18
N ARG A 57 -8.41 2.74 -14.49
CA ARG A 57 -7.35 2.95 -15.49
C ARG A 57 -6.19 1.94 -15.45
N TYR A 58 -5.80 1.53 -14.24
CA TYR A 58 -4.66 0.63 -13.99
C TYR A 58 -5.08 -0.78 -13.61
N ARG A 59 -6.34 -1.17 -13.85
CA ARG A 59 -6.84 -2.51 -13.56
C ARG A 59 -5.97 -3.57 -14.24
N SER A 60 -5.72 -4.65 -13.51
CA SER A 60 -5.11 -5.86 -14.05
C SER A 60 -5.94 -6.40 -15.22
N ALA A 61 -5.24 -7.06 -16.16
CA ALA A 61 -5.90 -7.81 -17.23
C ALA A 61 -6.56 -9.08 -16.69
N SER A 62 -5.91 -9.74 -15.74
CA SER A 62 -6.37 -11.00 -15.14
C SER A 62 -6.99 -10.78 -13.77
N PRO A 63 -8.19 -11.33 -13.49
CA PRO A 63 -8.80 -11.20 -12.17
C PRO A 63 -8.18 -12.16 -11.16
N LEU A 64 -8.24 -11.74 -9.90
CA LEU A 64 -8.21 -12.62 -8.74
C LEU A 64 -9.64 -13.09 -8.44
N LEU A 65 -9.79 -14.35 -8.04
CA LEU A 65 -11.05 -14.89 -7.55
C LEU A 65 -11.08 -14.77 -6.02
N VAL A 66 -11.95 -13.91 -5.50
CA VAL A 66 -12.00 -13.58 -4.07
C VAL A 66 -13.35 -13.98 -3.47
N LYS A 67 -13.32 -14.79 -2.42
CA LYS A 67 -14.50 -15.16 -1.61
C LYS A 67 -14.22 -14.71 -0.17
N GLN A 68 -14.91 -13.68 0.29
CA GLN A 68 -14.65 -13.02 1.57
C GLN A 68 -15.92 -12.91 2.41
N TYR A 69 -15.77 -12.90 3.75
CA TYR A 69 -16.80 -12.50 4.74
C TYR A 69 -18.20 -13.08 4.47
N GLY A 70 -18.30 -14.41 4.39
CA GLY A 70 -19.57 -15.12 4.23
C GLY A 70 -20.18 -15.10 2.81
N ARG A 71 -19.50 -14.50 1.82
CA ARG A 71 -19.91 -14.62 0.41
C ARG A 71 -19.95 -16.09 0.01
N ARG A 72 -21.05 -16.53 -0.62
CA ARG A 72 -21.22 -17.92 -1.07
C ARG A 72 -20.36 -18.25 -2.29
N THR A 73 -20.15 -17.29 -3.18
CA THR A 73 -19.44 -17.45 -4.46
C THR A 73 -18.21 -16.56 -4.56
N PHE A 74 -17.24 -16.99 -5.37
CA PHE A 74 -16.08 -16.17 -5.72
C PHE A 74 -16.49 -14.97 -6.59
N GLN A 75 -15.90 -13.82 -6.30
CA GLN A 75 -16.05 -12.58 -7.05
C GLN A 75 -14.75 -12.27 -7.79
N ARG A 76 -14.86 -11.74 -9.00
CA ARG A 76 -13.69 -11.29 -9.77
C ARG A 76 -13.24 -9.93 -9.27
N THR A 77 -12.03 -9.85 -8.74
CA THR A 77 -11.38 -8.61 -8.32
C THR A 77 -10.18 -8.34 -9.21
N TYR A 78 -10.07 -7.11 -9.71
CA TYR A 78 -8.97 -6.69 -10.58
C TYR A 78 -8.15 -5.66 -9.82
N PRO A 79 -7.01 -6.04 -9.21
CA PRO A 79 -6.12 -5.09 -8.55
C PRO A 79 -5.51 -4.11 -9.56
N ASN A 80 -4.92 -3.03 -9.06
CA ASN A 80 -4.11 -2.16 -9.91
C ASN A 80 -2.71 -2.78 -10.11
N GLU A 81 -2.17 -2.69 -11.32
CA GLU A 81 -0.85 -3.23 -11.67
C GLU A 81 -0.01 -2.15 -12.35
N VAL A 82 1.02 -1.67 -11.64
CA VAL A 82 1.98 -0.68 -12.13
C VAL A 82 3.36 -0.92 -11.51
N VAL A 83 4.41 -0.36 -12.11
CA VAL A 83 5.72 -0.22 -11.45
C VAL A 83 5.56 0.60 -10.17
N GLY A 84 6.08 0.09 -9.05
CA GLY A 84 5.85 0.60 -7.69
C GLY A 84 4.71 -0.10 -6.95
N GLY A 85 3.89 -0.88 -7.65
CA GLY A 85 2.73 -1.59 -7.08
C GLY A 85 1.77 -0.67 -6.32
N ASN A 86 1.23 -1.16 -5.20
CA ASN A 86 0.27 -0.38 -4.39
C ASN A 86 0.88 0.86 -3.72
N SER A 87 2.21 1.02 -3.67
CA SER A 87 2.81 2.27 -3.20
C SER A 87 2.42 3.45 -4.09
N VAL A 88 2.12 3.24 -5.37
CA VAL A 88 1.62 4.32 -6.24
C VAL A 88 0.24 4.81 -5.81
N PHE A 89 -0.56 3.94 -5.15
CA PHE A 89 -1.95 4.23 -4.78
C PHE A 89 -2.16 4.44 -3.29
N PHE A 90 -1.19 4.16 -2.41
CA PHE A 90 -1.35 4.36 -0.96
C PHE A 90 -1.57 5.85 -0.59
N GLY A 91 -2.07 6.10 0.61
CA GLY A 91 -2.28 7.45 1.13
C GLY A 91 -1.06 8.09 1.81
N GLY A 92 0.12 7.44 1.80
CA GLY A 92 1.33 7.94 2.45
C GLY A 92 1.49 7.58 3.93
N ALA A 93 0.45 7.09 4.61
CA ALA A 93 0.50 6.73 6.02
C ALA A 93 1.61 5.69 6.32
N SER A 94 2.47 6.00 7.28
CA SER A 94 3.70 5.26 7.60
C SER A 94 3.82 5.01 9.11
N LEU A 95 2.83 4.31 9.67
CA LEU A 95 2.81 3.91 11.08
C LEU A 95 3.71 2.69 11.32
N ARG A 96 4.37 2.65 12.48
CA ARG A 96 5.07 1.45 12.97
C ARG A 96 4.06 0.51 13.63
N LEU A 97 4.38 -0.79 13.63
CA LEU A 97 3.73 -1.73 14.56
C LEU A 97 4.17 -1.41 16.00
N ARG A 98 3.34 -1.80 16.96
CA ARG A 98 3.53 -1.64 18.41
C ARG A 98 4.09 -2.92 19.03
N PRO A 99 4.76 -2.86 20.19
CA PRO A 99 5.30 -4.06 20.85
C PRO A 99 4.29 -5.19 21.03
N ALA A 100 3.04 -4.87 21.34
CA ALA A 100 1.98 -5.86 21.49
C ALA A 100 1.69 -6.64 20.19
N ASP A 101 1.92 -6.05 19.01
CA ASP A 101 1.68 -6.69 17.70
C ASP A 101 2.60 -7.89 17.47
N PHE A 102 3.74 -7.89 18.16
CA PHE A 102 4.76 -8.92 18.05
C PHE A 102 4.52 -10.12 18.97
N ALA A 103 3.44 -10.15 19.75
CA ALA A 103 3.18 -11.23 20.72
C ALA A 103 3.17 -12.64 20.11
N ARG A 104 2.84 -12.76 18.81
CA ARG A 104 2.82 -14.03 18.05
C ARG A 104 3.98 -14.16 17.04
N TRP A 105 4.96 -13.26 17.09
CA TRP A 105 6.07 -13.21 16.15
C TRP A 105 7.33 -13.85 16.75
N PRO A 106 8.22 -14.43 15.92
CA PRO A 106 9.53 -14.87 16.37
C PRO A 106 10.53 -13.71 16.55
N LEU A 107 10.09 -12.47 16.32
CA LEU A 107 10.85 -11.23 16.43
C LEU A 107 10.09 -10.27 17.32
N SER A 108 10.81 -9.42 18.03
CA SER A 108 10.26 -8.33 18.84
C SER A 108 10.21 -7.01 18.06
N TYR A 109 9.52 -6.01 18.63
CA TYR A 109 9.60 -4.64 18.13
C TYR A 109 11.05 -4.14 18.09
N ALA A 110 11.86 -4.45 19.11
CA ALA A 110 13.23 -3.98 19.22
C ALA A 110 14.12 -4.50 18.06
N ASP A 111 13.85 -5.72 17.59
CA ASP A 111 14.54 -6.29 16.43
C ASP A 111 14.24 -5.51 15.14
N LEU A 112 13.02 -5.00 14.99
CA LEU A 112 12.60 -4.24 13.81
C LEU A 112 12.79 -2.73 13.91
N ALA A 113 12.93 -2.17 15.11
CA ALA A 113 13.02 -0.72 15.34
C ALA A 113 14.12 -0.03 14.51
N PRO A 114 15.35 -0.58 14.37
CA PRO A 114 16.36 0.01 13.50
C PRO A 114 15.97 0.02 12.02
N TYR A 115 15.23 -1.01 11.56
CA TYR A 115 14.78 -1.13 10.19
C TYR A 115 13.59 -0.21 9.89
N TYR A 116 12.71 0.05 10.86
CA TYR A 116 11.70 1.10 10.75
C TYR A 116 12.35 2.48 10.56
N ALA A 117 13.33 2.83 11.39
CA ALA A 117 14.05 4.11 11.25
C ALA A 117 14.74 4.25 9.89
N ARG A 118 15.34 3.17 9.38
CA ARG A 118 15.93 3.15 8.04
C ARG A 118 14.88 3.32 6.95
N ALA A 119 13.74 2.64 7.05
CA ALA A 119 12.65 2.76 6.10
C ALA A 119 12.07 4.19 6.09
N GLU A 120 11.85 4.79 7.26
CA GLU A 120 11.38 6.18 7.37
C GLU A 120 12.33 7.15 6.70
N LYS A 121 13.64 7.00 6.90
CA LYS A 121 14.67 7.81 6.24
C LYS A 121 14.67 7.64 4.73
N LEU A 122 14.60 6.41 4.23
CA LEU A 122 14.56 6.12 2.79
C LEU A 122 13.28 6.68 2.14
N LEU A 123 12.16 6.66 2.86
CA LEU A 123 10.87 7.17 2.40
C LEU A 123 10.68 8.66 2.65
N GLY A 124 11.63 9.33 3.31
CA GLY A 124 11.51 10.74 3.70
C GLY A 124 10.21 11.02 4.45
N VAL A 125 9.94 10.27 5.52
CA VAL A 125 8.70 10.39 6.30
C VAL A 125 8.67 11.71 7.08
N HIS A 126 7.56 12.43 6.99
CA HIS A 126 7.23 13.60 7.81
C HIS A 126 6.39 13.14 8.99
N GLY A 127 6.85 13.40 10.22
CA GLY A 127 6.18 12.94 11.43
C GLY A 127 6.60 13.73 12.67
N GLU A 128 5.93 13.48 13.79
CA GLU A 128 6.14 14.17 15.07
C GLU A 128 6.10 13.13 16.18
N VAL A 129 7.16 13.08 17.00
CA VAL A 129 7.27 12.13 18.12
C VAL A 129 6.54 12.64 19.35
N GLY A 130 6.13 11.74 20.23
CA GLY A 130 5.46 12.05 21.49
C GLY A 130 4.00 12.48 21.34
N THR A 131 3.38 12.29 20.16
CA THR A 131 1.98 12.68 19.91
C THR A 131 1.01 11.50 19.83
N ASP A 132 1.49 10.30 19.45
CA ASP A 132 0.66 9.07 19.49
C ASP A 132 0.56 8.57 20.94
N PRO A 133 -0.65 8.44 21.54
CA PRO A 133 -0.80 7.93 22.91
C PRO A 133 -0.26 6.50 23.08
N HIS A 134 -0.14 5.74 21.99
CA HIS A 134 0.44 4.40 21.96
C HIS A 134 1.70 4.37 21.08
N GLU A 135 2.48 5.45 21.10
CA GLU A 135 3.76 5.53 20.40
C GLU A 135 4.69 4.39 20.82
N PRO A 136 5.33 3.69 19.88
CA PRO A 136 6.23 2.61 20.25
C PRO A 136 7.52 3.15 20.89
N PRO A 137 8.11 2.40 21.84
CA PRO A 137 9.26 2.86 22.59
C PRO A 137 10.50 3.07 21.70
N GLY A 138 11.33 4.07 22.03
CA GLY A 138 12.60 4.32 21.33
C GLY A 138 12.49 5.03 19.99
N LEU A 139 11.31 5.58 19.64
CA LEU A 139 11.17 6.50 18.52
C LEU A 139 11.86 7.85 18.87
N THR A 140 12.97 8.18 18.21
CA THR A 140 13.77 9.36 18.56
C THR A 140 13.44 10.60 17.72
N ALA A 141 13.25 10.44 16.40
CA ALA A 141 12.85 11.51 15.48
C ALA A 141 12.48 10.96 14.11
N TYR A 142 11.53 11.63 13.43
CA TYR A 142 11.30 11.43 12.01
C TYR A 142 12.31 12.24 11.16
N PRO A 143 12.59 11.83 9.91
CA PRO A 143 13.48 12.56 9.01
C PRO A 143 13.06 14.01 8.74
N HIS A 144 11.75 14.29 8.77
CA HIS A 144 11.19 15.60 8.54
C HIS A 144 10.03 15.89 9.51
N ALA A 145 9.80 17.18 9.79
CA ALA A 145 8.70 17.64 10.63
C ALA A 145 7.34 17.54 9.91
N THR A 146 6.24 17.42 10.67
CA THR A 146 4.89 17.46 10.10
C THR A 146 4.55 18.81 9.46
N VAL A 147 3.47 18.82 8.67
CA VAL A 147 2.88 20.07 8.14
C VAL A 147 1.64 20.48 8.92
N GLU A 148 1.24 21.75 8.77
CA GLU A 148 0.02 22.28 9.35
C GLU A 148 -1.23 21.50 8.91
N LEU A 149 -2.13 21.27 9.86
CA LEU A 149 -3.43 20.65 9.59
C LEU A 149 -4.26 21.54 8.66
N SER A 150 -4.89 20.94 7.66
CA SER A 150 -5.94 21.61 6.88
C SER A 150 -7.15 21.90 7.76
N ALA A 151 -7.95 22.93 7.43
CA ALA A 151 -9.18 23.26 8.16
C ALA A 151 -10.10 22.04 8.47
N PRO A 152 -10.36 21.12 7.52
CA PRO A 152 -11.11 19.89 7.81
C PRO A 152 -10.43 18.96 8.80
N ALA A 153 -9.10 18.79 8.72
CA ALA A 153 -8.36 18.02 9.71
C ALA A 153 -8.43 18.71 11.09
N GLN A 154 -8.23 20.02 11.18
CA GLN A 154 -8.36 20.79 12.43
C GLN A 154 -9.73 20.57 13.10
N ARG A 155 -10.82 20.49 12.31
CA ARG A 155 -12.16 20.19 12.83
C ARG A 155 -12.23 18.82 13.49
N ILE A 156 -11.66 17.79 12.86
CA ILE A 156 -11.60 16.42 13.44
C ILE A 156 -10.72 16.41 14.69
N TYR A 157 -9.57 17.09 14.65
CA TYR A 157 -8.67 17.21 15.79
C TYR A 157 -9.37 17.83 17.01
N GLN A 158 -10.06 18.96 16.80
CA GLN A 158 -10.78 19.65 17.88
C GLN A 158 -11.91 18.78 18.43
N ALA A 159 -12.73 18.19 17.55
CA ALA A 159 -13.82 17.33 17.98
C ALA A 159 -13.34 16.10 18.77
N GLY A 160 -12.22 15.49 18.36
CA GLY A 160 -11.58 14.40 19.10
C GLY A 160 -11.13 14.85 20.49
N THR A 161 -10.44 16.00 20.56
CA THR A 161 -9.97 16.59 21.82
C THR A 161 -11.14 16.92 22.76
N ASP A 162 -12.23 17.50 22.24
CA ASP A 162 -13.44 17.83 23.01
C ASP A 162 -14.13 16.59 23.60
N LEU A 163 -13.96 15.43 22.95
CA LEU A 163 -14.44 14.13 23.43
C LEU A 163 -13.45 13.45 24.41
N GLY A 164 -12.33 14.08 24.73
CA GLY A 164 -11.29 13.53 25.59
C GLY A 164 -10.38 12.50 24.90
N LEU A 165 -10.41 12.40 23.56
CA LEU A 165 -9.50 11.57 22.77
C LEU A 165 -8.20 12.32 22.46
N GLN A 166 -7.18 11.59 22.01
CA GLN A 166 -5.84 12.09 21.68
C GLN A 166 -5.52 11.90 20.19
N PRO A 167 -6.16 12.68 19.27
CA PRO A 167 -5.80 12.65 17.87
C PRO A 167 -4.35 13.11 17.65
N PHE A 168 -3.63 12.43 16.77
CA PHE A 168 -2.25 12.79 16.43
C PHE A 168 -2.05 12.88 14.92
N LYS A 169 -0.99 13.58 14.51
CA LYS A 169 -0.66 13.73 13.08
C LYS A 169 -0.07 12.43 12.55
N ILE A 170 -0.65 11.87 11.49
CA ILE A 170 -0.12 10.65 10.88
C ILE A 170 1.30 10.93 10.34
N PRO A 171 2.27 10.03 10.58
CA PRO A 171 3.51 10.03 9.83
C PRO A 171 3.25 9.76 8.34
N LEU A 172 3.71 10.64 7.46
CA LEU A 172 3.41 10.59 6.02
C LEU A 172 4.68 10.51 5.17
N ALA A 173 4.75 9.50 4.31
CA ALA A 173 5.74 9.39 3.23
C ALA A 173 5.32 10.25 2.02
N ILE A 174 5.31 11.58 2.22
CA ILE A 174 4.95 12.58 1.21
C ILE A 174 5.94 13.74 1.33
N ASN A 175 6.58 14.14 0.23
CA ASN A 175 7.54 15.21 0.24
C ASN A 175 6.88 16.59 0.39
N PHE A 176 7.03 17.19 1.58
CA PHE A 176 6.57 18.55 1.86
C PHE A 176 7.68 19.60 1.92
N SER A 177 8.95 19.20 1.99
CA SER A 177 10.04 20.12 2.37
C SER A 177 11.32 19.99 1.55
N ASP A 178 11.60 18.83 0.94
CA ASP A 178 12.81 18.65 0.14
C ASP A 178 12.62 19.25 -1.26
N ARG A 179 13.28 20.39 -1.50
CA ARG A 179 13.20 21.16 -2.75
C ARG A 179 13.99 20.56 -3.91
N THR A 180 14.78 19.51 -3.68
CA THR A 180 15.49 18.79 -4.76
C THR A 180 14.54 17.92 -5.58
N ARG A 181 13.34 17.65 -5.04
CA ARG A 181 12.26 16.91 -5.68
C ARG A 181 10.97 17.74 -5.70
N PRO A 182 9.99 17.39 -6.54
CA PRO A 182 8.68 18.04 -6.51
C PRO A 182 8.05 18.03 -5.11
N LEU A 183 7.50 19.17 -4.71
CA LEU A 183 6.79 19.33 -3.44
C LEU A 183 5.30 19.00 -3.58
N CYS A 184 4.72 18.48 -2.50
CA CYS A 184 3.31 18.17 -2.45
C CYS A 184 2.45 19.44 -2.53
N LEU A 185 1.55 19.48 -3.51
CA LEU A 185 0.60 20.59 -3.71
C LEU A 185 -0.63 20.52 -2.81
N ARG A 186 -0.71 19.51 -1.91
CA ARG A 186 -1.86 19.27 -1.01
C ARG A 186 -3.21 19.18 -1.74
N CYS A 187 -3.21 18.53 -2.91
CA CYS A 187 -4.42 18.22 -3.66
C CYS A 187 -5.27 17.11 -3.01
N ILE A 188 -6.51 16.94 -3.45
CA ILE A 188 -7.45 15.92 -2.91
C ILE A 188 -7.27 14.51 -3.50
N THR A 189 -6.30 14.31 -4.39
CA THR A 189 -6.08 13.08 -5.17
C THR A 189 -4.78 12.39 -4.73
N CYS A 190 -4.72 12.03 -3.45
CA CYS A 190 -3.56 11.34 -2.85
C CYS A 190 -3.84 9.86 -2.59
N ASP A 191 -4.81 9.56 -1.70
CA ASP A 191 -5.17 8.19 -1.32
C ASP A 191 -6.04 7.52 -2.39
N GLY A 192 -5.54 6.43 -2.97
CA GLY A 192 -6.14 5.73 -4.10
C GLY A 192 -5.70 6.21 -5.49
N PHE A 193 -4.80 7.18 -5.59
CA PHE A 193 -4.42 7.84 -6.86
C PHE A 193 -2.90 7.85 -7.08
N PRO A 194 -2.41 7.67 -8.31
CA PRO A 194 -1.03 8.04 -8.65
C PRO A 194 -0.83 9.54 -8.43
N CYS A 195 0.25 9.92 -7.76
CA CYS A 195 0.57 11.33 -7.61
C CYS A 195 1.17 11.87 -8.91
N LYS A 196 0.41 12.71 -9.63
CA LYS A 196 0.84 13.35 -10.89
C LYS A 196 2.19 14.06 -10.74
N VAL A 197 2.37 14.81 -9.66
CA VAL A 197 3.58 15.61 -9.41
C VAL A 197 4.69 14.83 -8.73
N GLU A 198 4.52 13.53 -8.46
CA GLU A 198 5.57 12.68 -7.87
C GLU A 198 6.06 13.08 -6.46
N ALA A 199 5.30 13.92 -5.76
CA ALA A 199 5.60 14.31 -4.38
C ALA A 199 5.24 13.23 -3.35
N LYS A 200 4.32 12.33 -3.69
CA LYS A 200 4.07 11.14 -2.86
C LYS A 200 5.26 10.21 -3.00
N ASN A 201 5.92 9.86 -1.88
CA ASN A 201 7.13 9.04 -1.87
C ASN A 201 6.79 7.56 -2.13
N ASP A 202 6.15 7.30 -3.27
CA ASP A 202 5.90 5.96 -3.79
C ASP A 202 7.19 5.34 -4.32
N MET A 203 7.21 4.01 -4.47
CA MET A 203 8.44 3.28 -4.81
C MET A 203 8.93 3.58 -6.22
N ALA A 204 8.03 3.94 -7.13
CA ALA A 204 8.39 4.22 -8.52
C ALA A 204 9.14 5.55 -8.64
N SER A 205 8.68 6.61 -7.98
CA SER A 205 9.31 7.94 -8.03
C SER A 205 10.52 8.10 -7.09
N THR A 206 10.74 7.16 -6.17
CA THR A 206 11.82 7.23 -5.17
C THR A 206 12.88 6.14 -5.37
N LEU A 207 12.71 4.99 -4.73
CA LEU A 207 13.72 3.95 -4.66
C LEU A 207 13.99 3.29 -6.00
N LEU A 208 12.97 3.07 -6.84
CA LEU A 208 13.18 2.47 -8.16
C LEU A 208 13.83 3.44 -9.14
N ALA A 209 13.49 4.73 -9.08
CA ALA A 209 14.16 5.75 -9.90
C ALA A 209 15.66 5.82 -9.57
N THR A 210 16.01 5.87 -8.28
CA THR A 210 17.41 5.88 -7.82
C THR A 210 18.13 4.57 -8.08
N ALA A 211 17.49 3.42 -7.86
CA ALA A 211 18.07 2.11 -8.14
C ALA A 211 18.30 1.89 -9.64
N SER A 212 17.38 2.32 -10.50
CA SER A 212 17.54 2.28 -11.97
C SER A 212 18.74 3.10 -12.43
N ALA A 213 18.89 4.32 -11.90
CA ALA A 213 20.08 5.15 -12.16
C ALA A 213 21.39 4.50 -11.66
N ALA A 214 21.32 3.62 -10.67
CA ALA A 214 22.45 2.86 -10.15
C ALA A 214 22.65 1.48 -10.83
N GLY A 215 21.89 1.16 -11.88
CA GLY A 215 22.07 -0.06 -12.67
C GLY A 215 21.06 -1.18 -12.45
N LEU A 216 19.95 -0.94 -11.72
CA LEU A 216 18.83 -1.89 -11.66
C LEU A 216 18.17 -2.05 -13.03
N GLU A 217 18.06 -3.27 -13.53
CA GLU A 217 17.26 -3.55 -14.72
C GLU A 217 15.80 -3.81 -14.34
N ILE A 218 14.88 -2.96 -14.78
CA ILE A 218 13.43 -3.12 -14.52
C ILE A 218 12.76 -3.61 -15.80
N ILE A 219 12.30 -4.86 -15.78
CA ILE A 219 11.60 -5.50 -16.90
C ILE A 219 10.09 -5.40 -16.63
N VAL A 220 9.45 -4.47 -17.32
CA VAL A 220 8.00 -4.17 -17.20
C VAL A 220 7.18 -5.05 -18.12
N GLY A 221 5.88 -5.19 -17.82
CA GLY A 221 5.03 -6.10 -18.58
C GLY A 221 5.46 -7.57 -18.47
N ALA A 222 6.26 -7.93 -17.48
CA ALA A 222 6.82 -9.27 -17.28
C ALA A 222 6.02 -10.05 -16.23
N VAL A 223 5.19 -10.98 -16.69
CA VAL A 223 4.37 -11.82 -15.82
C VAL A 223 5.16 -13.06 -15.43
N ALA A 224 5.75 -13.07 -14.23
CA ALA A 224 6.45 -14.25 -13.69
C ALA A 224 5.53 -15.49 -13.70
N ARG A 225 5.94 -16.52 -14.44
CA ARG A 225 5.11 -17.70 -14.71
C ARG A 225 5.50 -18.93 -13.91
N ARG A 226 6.80 -19.14 -13.67
CA ARG A 226 7.32 -20.34 -13.02
C ARG A 226 8.71 -20.08 -12.43
N LEU A 227 8.95 -20.65 -11.27
CA LEU A 227 10.28 -20.78 -10.67
C LEU A 227 10.79 -22.19 -11.00
N VAL A 228 11.87 -22.28 -11.76
CA VAL A 228 12.46 -23.56 -12.16
C VAL A 228 13.43 -23.99 -11.09
N GLN A 229 13.17 -25.17 -10.52
CA GLN A 229 13.95 -25.72 -9.41
C GLN A 229 14.81 -26.89 -9.88
N ARG A 230 16.04 -26.96 -9.36
CA ARG A 230 16.94 -28.10 -9.53
C ARG A 230 17.71 -28.31 -8.23
N GLY A 231 17.76 -29.56 -7.75
CA GLY A 231 18.48 -29.89 -6.52
C GLY A 231 18.05 -29.09 -5.28
N GLY A 232 16.77 -28.70 -5.19
CA GLY A 232 16.24 -27.89 -4.08
C GLY A 232 16.55 -26.39 -4.13
N ARG A 233 17.18 -25.89 -5.21
CA ARG A 233 17.43 -24.47 -5.45
C ARG A 233 16.66 -23.98 -6.67
N VAL A 234 16.19 -22.73 -6.63
CA VAL A 234 15.65 -22.05 -7.82
C VAL A 234 16.83 -21.58 -8.67
N GLU A 235 16.92 -22.05 -9.91
CA GLU A 235 17.99 -21.67 -10.85
C GLU A 235 17.52 -20.65 -11.88
N GLN A 236 16.22 -20.65 -12.20
CA GLN A 236 15.65 -19.77 -13.21
C GLN A 236 14.25 -19.25 -12.86
N VAL A 237 13.96 -18.05 -13.33
CA VAL A 237 12.63 -17.45 -13.31
C VAL A 237 12.13 -17.35 -14.76
N GLU A 238 11.10 -18.11 -15.08
CA GLU A 238 10.37 -17.95 -16.34
C GLU A 238 9.35 -16.81 -16.20
N TYR A 239 9.24 -15.96 -17.21
CA TYR A 239 8.19 -14.95 -17.31
C TYR A 239 7.61 -14.86 -18.72
N VAL A 240 6.39 -14.33 -18.81
CA VAL A 240 5.72 -14.04 -20.08
C VAL A 240 5.72 -12.54 -20.29
N ASP A 241 6.17 -12.10 -21.45
CA ASP A 241 5.99 -10.72 -21.89
C ASP A 241 4.51 -10.48 -22.22
N SER A 242 3.92 -9.49 -21.56
CA SER A 242 2.49 -9.17 -21.67
C SER A 242 2.08 -8.65 -23.06
N THR A 243 3.02 -8.08 -23.83
CA THR A 243 2.82 -7.54 -25.17
C THR A 243 3.05 -8.62 -26.22
N SER A 244 4.24 -9.23 -26.25
CA SER A 244 4.61 -10.20 -27.28
C SER A 244 4.03 -11.59 -27.03
N ARG A 245 3.59 -11.86 -25.79
CA ARG A 245 3.14 -13.19 -25.30
C ARG A 245 4.23 -14.26 -25.33
N GLN A 246 5.48 -13.89 -25.63
CA GLN A 246 6.60 -14.82 -25.63
C GLN A 246 7.03 -15.15 -24.20
N THR A 247 7.57 -16.36 -24.03
CA THR A 247 8.14 -16.81 -22.77
C THR A 247 9.64 -16.59 -22.79
N HIS A 248 10.15 -16.01 -21.70
CA HIS A 248 11.56 -15.75 -21.46
C HIS A 248 11.97 -16.40 -20.14
N ALA A 249 13.26 -16.58 -19.94
CA ALA A 249 13.84 -17.09 -18.71
C ALA A 249 15.07 -16.29 -18.33
N LEU A 250 15.21 -15.98 -17.04
CA LEU A 250 16.40 -15.40 -16.43
C LEU A 250 17.00 -16.42 -15.47
N SER A 251 18.33 -16.59 -15.47
CA SER A 251 19.01 -17.33 -14.41
C SER A 251 19.49 -16.38 -13.32
N ALA A 252 19.49 -16.84 -12.07
CA ALA A 252 19.97 -16.03 -10.95
C ALA A 252 20.50 -16.87 -9.78
N ASP A 253 21.47 -16.32 -9.05
CA ASP A 253 22.01 -16.93 -7.83
C ASP A 253 21.05 -16.77 -6.65
N LEU A 254 20.35 -15.63 -6.61
CA LEU A 254 19.31 -15.29 -5.64
C LEU A 254 18.00 -14.93 -6.36
N VAL A 255 16.89 -15.52 -5.90
CA VAL A 255 15.55 -15.12 -6.33
C VAL A 255 14.75 -14.61 -5.12
N VAL A 256 14.28 -13.37 -5.20
CA VAL A 256 13.48 -12.73 -4.16
C VAL A 256 12.03 -12.63 -4.63
N LEU A 257 11.13 -13.27 -3.88
CA LEU A 257 9.71 -13.25 -4.17
C LEU A 257 9.02 -12.09 -3.43
N ALA A 258 8.64 -11.05 -4.17
CA ALA A 258 8.02 -9.83 -3.65
C ALA A 258 6.71 -9.46 -4.38
N ALA A 259 5.98 -10.47 -4.89
CA ALA A 259 4.77 -10.30 -5.70
C ALA A 259 3.51 -9.99 -4.87
N GLY A 260 3.68 -9.65 -3.58
CA GLY A 260 2.61 -9.40 -2.62
C GLY A 260 2.00 -10.67 -2.04
N ALA A 261 1.15 -10.50 -1.01
CA ALA A 261 0.58 -11.59 -0.21
C ALA A 261 -0.27 -12.60 -1.00
N LEU A 262 -0.76 -12.23 -2.18
CA LEU A 262 -1.59 -13.09 -3.03
C LEU A 262 -0.79 -13.77 -4.15
N ASN A 263 -0.02 -13.00 -4.93
CA ASN A 263 0.67 -13.60 -6.08
C ASN A 263 1.96 -14.34 -5.70
N SER A 264 2.59 -14.02 -4.56
CA SER A 264 3.76 -14.76 -4.09
C SER A 264 3.44 -16.23 -3.81
N PRO A 265 2.49 -16.59 -2.92
CA PRO A 265 2.12 -17.99 -2.73
C PRO A 265 1.54 -18.61 -4.00
N ALA A 266 0.77 -17.88 -4.81
CA ALA A 266 0.26 -18.40 -6.07
C ALA A 266 1.37 -18.75 -7.09
N LEU A 267 2.49 -18.00 -7.10
CA LEU A 267 3.65 -18.34 -7.93
C LEU A 267 4.39 -19.56 -7.39
N MET A 268 4.54 -19.68 -6.07
CA MET A 268 5.13 -20.87 -5.45
C MET A 268 4.30 -22.13 -5.78
N LEU A 269 2.98 -22.08 -5.59
CA LEU A 269 2.09 -23.21 -5.91
C LEU A 269 2.16 -23.61 -7.38
N ARG A 270 2.12 -22.64 -8.31
CA ARG A 270 2.28 -22.90 -9.76
C ARG A 270 3.64 -23.44 -10.15
N SER A 271 4.64 -23.22 -9.30
CA SER A 271 6.01 -23.69 -9.52
C SER A 271 6.28 -25.04 -8.84
N GLY A 272 5.26 -25.68 -8.26
CA GLY A 272 5.35 -27.01 -7.66
C GLY A 272 6.01 -27.03 -6.28
N PHE A 273 6.06 -25.90 -5.57
CA PHE A 273 6.47 -25.92 -4.16
C PHE A 273 5.40 -26.59 -3.32
N ASP A 274 5.81 -27.57 -2.51
CA ASP A 274 4.92 -28.36 -1.67
C ASP A 274 5.29 -28.14 -0.20
N HIS A 275 4.62 -27.17 0.42
CA HIS A 275 4.70 -26.94 1.86
C HIS A 275 3.32 -26.54 2.38
N PRO A 276 2.83 -27.13 3.48
CA PRO A 276 1.44 -27.00 3.92
C PRO A 276 1.04 -25.56 4.29
N LEU A 277 2.01 -24.71 4.61
CA LEU A 277 1.77 -23.29 4.96
C LEU A 277 1.70 -22.36 3.74
N ILE A 278 2.09 -22.80 2.53
CA ILE A 278 2.06 -21.94 1.35
C ILE A 278 0.62 -21.52 1.05
N GLY A 279 0.39 -20.21 1.05
CA GLY A 279 -0.92 -19.63 0.82
C GLY A 279 -1.91 -19.87 1.95
N ARG A 280 -1.47 -20.15 3.18
CA ARG A 280 -2.33 -20.20 4.38
C ARG A 280 -2.22 -18.91 5.20
N PHE A 281 -3.10 -18.76 6.20
CA PHE A 281 -3.10 -17.63 7.14
C PHE A 281 -3.22 -16.28 6.45
N LEU A 282 -3.97 -16.22 5.35
CA LEU A 282 -4.20 -14.96 4.65
C LEU A 282 -4.93 -13.98 5.59
N MET A 283 -4.28 -12.88 5.91
CA MET A 283 -4.81 -11.76 6.69
C MET A 283 -5.05 -10.55 5.80
N ARG A 284 -5.87 -9.62 6.28
CA ARG A 284 -6.18 -8.35 5.61
C ARG A 284 -6.47 -7.26 6.62
N HIS A 285 -6.25 -6.02 6.21
CA HIS A 285 -6.89 -4.88 6.83
C HIS A 285 -8.36 -4.79 6.38
N CYS A 286 -9.25 -4.83 7.36
CA CYS A 286 -10.68 -4.65 7.26
C CYS A 286 -11.00 -3.17 7.45
N ASN A 287 -11.48 -2.52 6.39
CA ASN A 287 -11.75 -1.10 6.39
C ASN A 287 -13.25 -0.82 6.44
N GLY A 288 -13.68 -0.04 7.42
CA GLY A 288 -15.00 0.58 7.50
C GLY A 288 -14.89 2.09 7.26
N ILE A 289 -15.93 2.71 6.71
CA ILE A 289 -15.99 4.17 6.57
C ILE A 289 -17.18 4.68 7.37
N ALA A 290 -16.92 5.47 8.41
CA ALA A 290 -17.95 6.25 9.09
C ALA A 290 -18.14 7.55 8.30
N ASN A 291 -19.36 7.78 7.81
CA ASN A 291 -19.69 8.97 7.02
C ASN A 291 -20.57 9.89 7.86
N CYS A 292 -20.16 11.14 8.05
CA CYS A 292 -20.91 12.13 8.81
C CYS A 292 -21.36 13.27 7.89
N ILE A 293 -22.59 13.75 8.06
CA ILE A 293 -23.17 14.87 7.28
C ILE A 293 -23.35 16.07 8.20
N PHE A 294 -22.92 17.25 7.74
CA PHE A 294 -22.93 18.49 8.50
C PHE A 294 -23.83 19.55 7.85
N PRO A 295 -24.31 20.56 8.61
CA PRO A 295 -25.08 21.67 8.04
C PRO A 295 -24.22 22.70 7.29
N PHE A 296 -22.92 22.44 7.10
CA PHE A 296 -21.96 23.31 6.42
C PHE A 296 -21.06 22.50 5.48
N ARG A 297 -20.44 23.19 4.51
CA ARG A 297 -19.48 22.54 3.60
C ARG A 297 -18.21 22.15 4.34
N THR A 298 -17.82 20.89 4.25
CA THR A 298 -16.75 20.32 5.08
C THR A 298 -15.35 20.57 4.52
N ASN A 299 -15.21 20.63 3.18
CA ASN A 299 -13.96 20.89 2.45
C ASN A 299 -14.14 21.74 1.17
N PRO A 300 -14.59 23.00 1.26
CA PRO A 300 -14.86 23.81 0.07
C PRO A 300 -13.61 24.10 -0.78
N GLN A 301 -12.41 24.14 -0.18
CA GLN A 301 -11.14 24.39 -0.88
C GLN A 301 -10.54 23.14 -1.55
N GLN A 302 -11.16 21.96 -1.37
CA GLN A 302 -10.68 20.69 -1.96
C GLN A 302 -9.21 20.39 -1.65
N VAL A 303 -8.79 20.70 -0.42
CA VAL A 303 -7.42 20.45 0.04
C VAL A 303 -7.25 19.00 0.52
N PHE A 304 -6.00 18.56 0.61
CA PHE A 304 -5.59 17.26 1.11
C PHE A 304 -6.11 16.96 2.52
N HIS A 305 -6.71 15.78 2.67
CA HIS A 305 -7.14 15.14 3.92
C HIS A 305 -6.42 13.80 4.03
N LYS A 306 -6.40 13.20 5.23
CA LYS A 306 -5.50 12.13 5.68
C LYS A 306 -4.26 12.66 6.40
N GLN A 307 -4.51 13.48 7.42
CA GLN A 307 -3.50 14.09 8.28
C GLN A 307 -3.58 13.61 9.73
N LEU A 308 -4.65 12.93 10.14
CA LEU A 308 -4.92 12.57 11.53
C LEU A 308 -5.19 11.09 11.73
N CYS A 309 -4.73 10.58 12.85
CA CYS A 309 -4.99 9.23 13.34
C CYS A 309 -5.44 9.27 14.80
N PHE A 310 -6.29 8.32 15.16
CA PHE A 310 -6.68 7.99 16.52
C PHE A 310 -6.24 6.55 16.80
N SER A 311 -5.53 6.38 17.90
CA SER A 311 -5.09 5.07 18.40
C SER A 311 -5.67 4.77 19.78
N ASP A 312 -6.52 5.64 20.34
CA ASP A 312 -7.08 5.55 21.70
C ASP A 312 -7.75 4.21 22.00
N PHE A 313 -8.35 3.56 20.99
CA PHE A 313 -9.04 2.29 21.13
C PHE A 313 -8.13 1.07 20.90
N TYR A 314 -6.84 1.28 20.60
CA TYR A 314 -5.97 0.23 20.08
C TYR A 314 -5.64 -0.83 21.12
N GLU A 315 -5.14 -0.44 22.29
CA GLU A 315 -4.76 -1.42 23.32
C GLU A 315 -5.98 -1.94 24.08
N ASP A 316 -6.95 -1.08 24.39
CA ASP A 316 -8.15 -1.46 25.14
C ASP A 316 -8.99 -2.48 24.37
N LEU A 317 -9.29 -2.23 23.09
CA LEU A 317 -10.05 -3.20 22.28
C LEU A 317 -9.25 -4.46 22.00
N ARG A 318 -7.92 -4.36 21.88
CA ARG A 318 -7.09 -5.56 21.77
C ARG A 318 -7.20 -6.43 23.01
N ALA A 319 -7.12 -5.84 24.20
CA ALA A 319 -7.23 -6.55 25.45
C ALA A 319 -8.63 -7.18 25.63
N GLU A 320 -9.68 -6.44 25.28
CA GLU A 320 -11.07 -6.91 25.34
C GLU A 320 -11.36 -8.04 24.36
N LEU A 321 -10.95 -7.88 23.10
CA LEU A 321 -11.32 -8.79 22.01
C LEU A 321 -10.31 -9.93 21.82
N GLY A 322 -9.12 -9.84 22.40
CA GLY A 322 -8.05 -10.83 22.28
C GLY A 322 -7.50 -10.99 20.85
N THR A 323 -7.71 -9.99 19.99
CA THR A 323 -7.40 -10.02 18.55
C THR A 323 -6.67 -8.76 18.10
N ALA A 324 -6.10 -8.80 16.89
CA ALA A 324 -5.53 -7.62 16.27
C ALA A 324 -6.62 -6.58 15.99
N VAL A 325 -6.37 -5.34 16.39
CA VAL A 325 -7.24 -4.19 16.08
C VAL A 325 -6.45 -3.17 15.25
N GLY A 326 -7.12 -2.11 14.82
CA GLY A 326 -6.47 -1.06 14.02
C GLY A 326 -6.77 0.33 14.54
N VAL A 327 -6.56 1.30 13.66
CA VAL A 327 -6.63 2.73 13.97
C VAL A 327 -7.75 3.40 13.18
N ILE A 328 -8.16 4.58 13.63
CA ILE A 328 -9.09 5.43 12.88
C ILE A 328 -8.28 6.55 12.23
N GLN A 329 -8.50 6.83 10.95
CA GLN A 329 -7.84 7.91 10.22
C GLN A 329 -8.88 8.82 9.58
N ASP A 330 -8.57 10.10 9.39
CA ASP A 330 -9.38 10.92 8.50
C ASP A 330 -9.17 10.47 7.04
N ILE A 331 -10.23 10.55 6.24
CA ILE A 331 -10.17 10.24 4.81
C ILE A 331 -11.02 11.23 4.03
N TYR A 332 -10.58 11.51 2.81
CA TYR A 332 -11.32 12.41 1.91
C TYR A 332 -12.71 11.84 1.56
N THR A 333 -13.63 12.76 1.26
CA THR A 333 -14.94 12.40 0.70
C THR A 333 -14.83 12.26 -0.83
N PRO A 334 -15.21 11.11 -1.42
CA PRO A 334 -15.21 10.95 -2.87
C PRO A 334 -16.11 11.97 -3.57
N ALA A 335 -15.76 12.35 -4.80
CA ALA A 335 -16.54 13.30 -5.58
C ALA A 335 -17.98 12.79 -5.84
N PRO A 336 -18.98 13.68 -6.00
CA PRO A 336 -20.37 13.30 -6.21
C PRO A 336 -20.60 12.22 -7.29
N PRO A 337 -19.91 12.23 -8.45
CA PRO A 337 -20.07 11.19 -9.45
C PRO A 337 -19.72 9.78 -8.96
N ILE A 338 -18.77 9.66 -8.03
CA ILE A 338 -18.32 8.38 -7.47
C ILE A 338 -19.38 7.86 -6.51
N ILE A 339 -19.83 8.70 -5.58
CA ILE A 339 -20.84 8.30 -4.60
C ILE A 339 -22.15 7.94 -5.31
N ARG A 340 -22.58 8.74 -6.31
CA ARG A 340 -23.77 8.45 -7.13
C ARG A 340 -23.68 7.12 -7.89
N HIS A 341 -22.49 6.68 -8.27
CA HIS A 341 -22.31 5.40 -8.96
C HIS A 341 -22.66 4.20 -8.06
N HIS A 342 -22.36 4.31 -6.76
CA HIS A 342 -22.61 3.26 -5.76
C HIS A 342 -23.93 3.42 -4.99
N THR A 343 -24.62 4.56 -5.15
CA THR A 343 -25.89 4.85 -4.47
C THR A 343 -27.09 4.24 -5.23
N PRO A 344 -28.08 3.64 -4.53
CA PRO A 344 -29.32 3.17 -5.16
C PRO A 344 -30.04 4.29 -5.93
N TRP A 345 -30.73 3.95 -7.02
CA TRP A 345 -31.25 4.92 -8.01
C TRP A 345 -32.08 6.07 -7.42
N GLY A 346 -32.96 5.79 -6.45
CA GLY A 346 -33.82 6.81 -5.82
C GLY A 346 -33.10 7.82 -4.91
N PHE A 347 -31.85 7.57 -4.51
CA PHE A 347 -31.12 8.43 -3.58
C PHE A 347 -29.99 9.24 -4.24
N LYS A 348 -29.71 9.03 -5.53
CA LYS A 348 -28.55 9.62 -6.23
C LYS A 348 -28.53 11.15 -6.23
N THR A 349 -29.70 11.78 -6.40
CA THR A 349 -29.81 13.25 -6.42
C THR A 349 -29.49 13.83 -5.04
N LEU A 350 -30.16 13.33 -4.00
CA LEU A 350 -29.98 13.75 -2.61
C LEU A 350 -28.52 13.55 -2.16
N VAL A 351 -27.96 12.35 -2.35
CA VAL A 351 -26.60 12.02 -1.91
C VAL A 351 -25.54 12.86 -2.63
N GLY A 352 -25.75 13.17 -3.91
CA GLY A 352 -24.85 14.06 -4.63
C GLY A 352 -24.86 15.51 -4.14
N LEU A 353 -26.00 16.00 -3.62
CA LEU A 353 -26.09 17.32 -2.99
C LEU A 353 -25.39 17.34 -1.62
N LEU A 354 -25.49 16.23 -0.87
CA LEU A 354 -24.91 16.10 0.47
C LEU A 354 -23.39 15.88 0.46
N THR A 355 -22.80 15.48 -0.67
CA THR A 355 -21.36 15.15 -0.73
C THR A 355 -20.45 16.28 -0.24
N GLY A 356 -20.76 17.54 -0.57
CA GLY A 356 -19.97 18.70 -0.12
C GLY A 356 -20.07 18.99 1.38
N TYR A 357 -21.01 18.34 2.05
CA TYR A 357 -21.34 18.45 3.47
C TYR A 357 -20.89 17.21 4.27
N MET A 358 -20.23 16.26 3.61
CA MET A 358 -19.77 15.02 4.23
C MET A 358 -18.32 15.10 4.68
N GLN A 359 -18.02 14.54 5.84
CA GLN A 359 -16.66 14.29 6.30
C GLN A 359 -16.58 12.88 6.86
N ASN A 360 -15.50 12.17 6.54
CA ASN A 360 -15.41 10.73 6.72
C ASN A 360 -14.22 10.34 7.59
N LEU A 361 -14.42 9.27 8.34
CA LEU A 361 -13.36 8.56 9.06
C LEU A 361 -13.22 7.16 8.47
N LEU A 362 -11.99 6.75 8.23
CA LEU A 362 -11.59 5.39 7.88
C LEU A 362 -11.27 4.64 9.17
N CYS A 363 -12.10 3.67 9.52
CA CYS A 363 -11.83 2.74 10.61
C CYS A 363 -11.12 1.51 10.04
N ILE A 364 -9.92 1.24 10.52
CA ILE A 364 -9.11 0.09 10.10
C ILE A 364 -9.11 -0.92 11.24
N ALA A 365 -9.32 -2.18 10.91
CA ALA A 365 -9.09 -3.33 11.77
C ALA A 365 -8.29 -4.39 10.99
N GLU A 366 -7.85 -5.46 11.63
CA GLU A 366 -7.09 -6.52 11.00
C GLU A 366 -7.74 -7.89 11.23
N ASP A 367 -7.73 -8.74 10.21
CA ASP A 367 -8.13 -10.14 10.35
C ASP A 367 -7.02 -10.91 11.08
N ASP A 368 -7.37 -11.69 12.12
CA ASP A 368 -6.44 -12.65 12.73
C ASP A 368 -5.95 -13.72 11.72
N PRO A 369 -4.75 -14.31 11.92
CA PRO A 369 -4.26 -15.39 11.07
C PRO A 369 -5.08 -16.66 11.30
N ARG A 370 -5.95 -17.00 10.33
CA ARG A 370 -6.76 -18.22 10.36
C ARG A 370 -6.31 -19.23 9.32
N GLN A 371 -6.20 -20.50 9.71
CA GLN A 371 -5.66 -21.55 8.83
C GLN A 371 -6.53 -21.77 7.58
N GLU A 372 -7.85 -21.61 7.69
CA GLU A 372 -8.79 -21.76 6.59
C GLU A 372 -8.69 -20.61 5.56
N ASN A 373 -8.18 -19.44 5.96
CA ASN A 373 -7.94 -18.32 5.07
C ASN A 373 -6.77 -18.65 4.15
N ARG A 374 -7.01 -18.65 2.84
CA ARG A 374 -6.03 -19.16 1.90
C ARG A 374 -6.01 -18.51 0.53
N VAL A 375 -4.85 -18.62 -0.10
CA VAL A 375 -4.62 -18.49 -1.53
C VAL A 375 -4.46 -19.89 -2.11
N SER A 376 -5.16 -20.15 -3.20
CA SER A 376 -5.01 -21.38 -3.99
C SER A 376 -5.01 -21.05 -5.47
N LEU A 377 -4.54 -21.98 -6.29
CA LEU A 377 -4.72 -21.89 -7.73
C LEU A 377 -6.21 -22.07 -8.06
N ALA A 378 -6.68 -21.38 -9.10
CA ALA A 378 -8.00 -21.64 -9.65
C ALA A 378 -7.97 -23.04 -10.29
N SER A 379 -8.93 -23.87 -9.92
CA SER A 379 -9.20 -25.19 -10.50
C SER A 379 -9.77 -25.08 -11.91
#